data_AF-A0A409YWD8-F1
#
_entry.id   AF-A0A409YWD8-F1
#
_cell.length_a   1.000
_cell.length_b   1.000
_cell.length_c   1.000
_cell.angle_alpha   90.00
_cell.angle_beta   90.00
_cell.angle_gamma   90.00
#
_symmetry.space_group_name_H-M   'P 1'
#
loop_
_entity.id
_entity.type
_entity.pdbx_description
1 polymer ?
#
loop_
_entity_poly.entity_id
_entity_poly.type
_entity_poly.pdbx_seq_one_letter_code
_entity_poly.pdbx_strand_id
1 'polypeptide(L)'
;MQSNIEDIDGSKLDLDLDYDRPEHDWNGPGLEADMELEEGGCGIASSSGGISMRPLWRKVDKDGKASELFEGTFTFKATYSYLYSKRGHGKGQELSLAFWAVRAKV
;
A
#
# COMPACT_ATOMS: atom_id res chain seq x y z
N MET A 1 16.10 7.64 -5.27
CA MET A 1 15.00 6.66 -5.14
C MET A 1 14.89 5.92 -6.46
N GLN A 2 15.46 4.72 -6.56
CA GLN A 2 15.29 3.83 -7.71
C GLN A 2 14.05 3.00 -7.45
N SER A 3 13.01 3.15 -8.27
CA SER A 3 11.85 2.26 -8.25
C SER A 3 12.22 0.98 -9.01
N ASN A 4 12.41 -0.13 -8.32
CA ASN A 4 12.55 -1.44 -8.94
C ASN A 4 11.14 -1.95 -9.28
N ILE A 5 10.89 -2.16 -10.57
CA ILE A 5 9.67 -2.78 -11.09
C ILE A 5 9.96 -4.27 -11.12
N GLU A 6 9.62 -4.98 -10.05
CA GLU A 6 9.68 -6.45 -10.00
C GLU A 6 8.26 -7.01 -9.87
N ASP A 7 8.07 -8.23 -10.39
CA ASP A 7 6.84 -9.00 -10.25
C ASP A 7 6.51 -9.14 -8.76
N ILE A 8 5.42 -8.49 -8.32
CA ILE A 8 5.04 -8.45 -6.91
C ILE A 8 4.69 -9.86 -6.43
N ASP A 9 5.42 -10.36 -5.45
CA ASP A 9 5.15 -11.63 -4.78
C ASP A 9 3.77 -11.55 -4.09
N GLY A 10 2.81 -12.32 -4.62
CA GLY A 10 1.44 -12.35 -4.14
C GLY A 10 1.28 -12.74 -2.67
N SER A 11 2.30 -13.36 -2.05
CA SER A 11 2.29 -13.76 -0.64
C SER A 11 2.49 -12.61 0.35
N LYS A 12 3.00 -11.45 -0.10
CA LYS A 12 3.12 -10.23 0.73
C LYS A 12 1.83 -9.41 0.80
N LEU A 13 0.83 -9.77 -0.02
CA LEU A 13 -0.44 -9.07 -0.16
C LEU A 13 -1.57 -9.71 0.66
N ASP A 14 -1.27 -10.69 1.52
CA ASP A 14 -2.21 -11.39 2.38
C ASP A 14 -2.73 -10.48 3.51
N LEU A 15 -3.46 -9.42 3.14
CA LEU A 15 -4.64 -9.08 3.91
C LEU A 15 -5.64 -10.20 3.64
N ASP A 16 -6.15 -10.82 4.70
CA ASP A 16 -7.23 -11.80 4.69
C ASP A 16 -8.51 -11.09 4.22
N LEU A 17 -8.57 -10.80 2.91
CA LEU A 17 -9.71 -10.19 2.26
C LEU A 17 -10.65 -11.34 1.89
N ASP A 18 -11.89 -11.29 2.36
CA ASP A 18 -12.95 -12.29 2.13
C ASP A 18 -13.38 -12.43 0.65
N TYR A 19 -12.62 -11.87 -0.30
CA TYR A 19 -12.99 -11.79 -1.71
C TYR A 19 -11.89 -12.38 -2.59
N ASP A 20 -12.26 -13.44 -3.31
CA ASP A 20 -11.42 -14.03 -4.35
C ASP A 20 -11.18 -13.03 -5.49
N ARG A 21 -9.97 -13.08 -6.03
CA ARG A 21 -9.58 -12.23 -7.15
C ARG A 21 -10.32 -12.64 -8.43
N PRO A 22 -10.83 -11.69 -9.23
CA PRO A 22 -11.43 -12.01 -10.52
C PRO A 22 -10.41 -12.66 -11.46
N GLU A 23 -10.84 -13.67 -12.24
CA GLU A 23 -10.02 -14.36 -13.25
C GLU A 23 -9.54 -13.47 -14.43
N HIS A 24 -10.04 -12.24 -14.50
CA HIS A 24 -9.77 -11.27 -15.58
C HIS A 24 -8.91 -10.11 -15.10
N ASP A 25 -7.93 -10.37 -14.25
CA ASP A 25 -6.87 -9.41 -14.03
C ASP A 25 -6.08 -9.18 -15.32
N TRP A 26 -5.56 -7.96 -15.49
CA TRP A 26 -4.74 -7.65 -16.65
C TRP A 26 -3.28 -7.59 -16.23
N ASN A 27 -2.40 -8.12 -17.07
CA ASN A 27 -0.98 -8.17 -16.80
C ASN A 27 -0.36 -6.78 -17.05
N GLY A 28 -0.25 -5.99 -15.98
CA GLY A 28 0.18 -4.59 -15.99
C GLY A 28 1.15 -4.27 -14.86
N PRO A 29 1.82 -3.10 -14.90
CA PRO A 29 2.74 -2.72 -13.84
C PRO A 29 2.00 -2.49 -12.52
N GLY A 30 2.50 -3.14 -11.46
CA GLY A 30 2.16 -2.83 -10.07
C GLY A 30 3.13 -1.84 -9.44
N LEU A 31 2.93 -1.57 -8.15
CA LEU A 31 3.80 -0.78 -7.30
C LEU A 31 3.98 -1.51 -5.96
N GLU A 32 5.20 -1.60 -5.48
CA GLU A 32 5.51 -1.94 -4.08
C GLU A 32 6.51 -0.90 -3.57
N ALA A 33 6.31 -0.40 -2.35
CA ALA A 33 7.23 0.52 -1.72
C ALA A 33 7.22 0.38 -0.20
N ASP A 34 8.39 0.46 0.41
CA ASP A 34 8.55 0.61 1.85
C ASP A 34 8.35 2.07 2.26
N MET A 35 7.81 2.27 3.46
CA MET A 35 7.53 3.59 4.02
C MET A 35 8.17 3.73 5.40
N GLU A 36 8.82 4.86 5.61
CA GLU A 36 9.34 5.29 6.90
C GLU A 36 9.08 6.80 7.08
N LEU A 37 9.04 7.27 8.32
CA LEU A 37 9.04 8.71 8.60
C LEU A 37 10.45 9.24 8.37
N GLU A 38 10.56 10.22 7.48
CA GLU A 38 11.82 10.88 7.15
C GLU A 38 12.44 11.60 8.37
N GLU A 39 11.60 12.21 9.22
CA GLU A 39 12.05 12.83 10.46
C GLU A 39 11.38 12.17 11.68
N GLY A 40 12.17 11.43 12.45
CA GLY A 40 11.79 10.90 13.77
C GLY A 40 11.72 12.01 14.83
N GLY A 41 10.66 12.81 14.79
CA GLY A 41 10.39 13.87 15.78
C GLY A 41 9.03 13.67 16.45
N CYS A 42 8.84 14.19 17.67
CA CYS A 42 7.58 14.13 18.43
C CYS A 42 7.28 12.80 19.16
N GLY A 43 8.31 12.12 19.69
CA GLY A 43 8.10 10.99 20.61
C GLY A 43 7.86 9.64 19.95
N ILE A 44 8.09 9.52 18.65
CA ILE A 44 8.14 8.27 17.89
C ILE A 44 9.58 7.72 17.96
N ALA A 45 9.73 6.44 18.32
CA ALA A 45 11.01 5.73 18.36
C ALA A 45 11.37 5.03 17.06
N SER A 46 10.36 4.53 16.34
CA SER A 46 10.54 3.91 15.04
C SER A 46 9.24 3.96 14.26
N SER A 47 9.37 3.93 12.93
CA SER A 47 8.26 3.80 12.01
C SER A 47 8.63 2.86 10.88
N SER A 48 7.67 2.09 10.41
CA SER A 48 7.84 1.19 9.29
C SER A 48 6.48 0.94 8.65
N GLY A 49 6.45 0.80 7.34
CA GLY A 49 5.24 0.47 6.62
C GLY A 49 5.56 -0.03 5.22
N GLY A 50 4.52 -0.47 4.53
CA GLY A 50 4.58 -0.86 3.13
C GLY A 50 3.30 -0.44 2.42
N ILE A 51 3.43 -0.08 1.16
CA ILE A 51 2.33 0.08 0.24
C ILE A 51 2.55 -0.86 -0.93
N SER A 52 1.50 -1.57 -1.31
CA SER A 52 1.50 -2.45 -2.48
C SER A 52 0.24 -2.18 -3.29
N MET A 53 0.37 -2.26 -4.61
CA MET A 53 -0.71 -2.02 -5.55
C MET A 53 -0.49 -2.89 -6.79
N ARG A 54 -1.54 -3.57 -7.23
CA ARG A 54 -1.50 -4.43 -8.42
C ARG A 54 -2.68 -4.14 -9.35
N PRO A 55 -2.54 -4.41 -10.66
CA PRO A 55 -3.63 -4.21 -11.59
C PRO A 55 -4.77 -5.20 -11.35
N LEU A 56 -6.00 -4.70 -11.44
CA LEU A 56 -7.23 -5.48 -11.25
C LEU A 56 -8.07 -5.54 -12.52
N TRP A 57 -8.24 -4.42 -13.22
CA TRP A 57 -9.05 -4.36 -14.42
C TRP A 57 -8.60 -3.26 -15.38
N ARG A 58 -8.83 -3.45 -16.69
CA ARG A 58 -8.54 -2.47 -17.73
C ARG A 58 -9.61 -2.49 -18.81
N LYS A 59 -10.02 -1.31 -19.25
CA LYS A 59 -10.87 -1.11 -20.44
C LYS A 59 -10.27 -0.11 -21.39
N VAL A 60 -10.26 -0.44 -22.67
CA VAL A 60 -9.85 0.44 -23.75
C VAL A 60 -11.10 0.93 -24.48
N ASP A 61 -11.23 2.23 -24.68
CA ASP A 61 -12.33 2.82 -25.43
C ASP A 61 -12.09 2.77 -26.95
N LYS A 62 -13.06 3.26 -27.74
CA LYS A 62 -12.96 3.29 -29.20
C LYS A 62 -11.86 4.22 -29.72
N ASP A 63 -11.40 5.16 -28.91
CA ASP A 63 -10.33 6.11 -29.23
C ASP A 63 -8.94 5.55 -28.83
N GLY A 64 -8.88 4.31 -28.34
CA GLY A 64 -7.65 3.66 -27.89
C GLY A 64 -7.18 4.11 -26.51
N LYS A 65 -8.01 4.80 -25.72
CA LYS A 65 -7.66 5.26 -24.37
C LYS A 65 -8.00 4.19 -23.33
N ALA A 66 -7.09 3.97 -22.39
CA ALA A 66 -7.27 3.01 -21.31
C ALA A 66 -7.81 3.68 -20.02
N SER A 67 -8.75 3.02 -19.36
CA SER A 67 -9.10 3.22 -17.94
C SER A 67 -8.70 1.99 -17.17
N GLU A 68 -7.97 2.16 -16.07
CA GLU A 68 -7.44 1.06 -15.28
C GLU A 68 -7.85 1.18 -13.82
N LEU A 69 -8.17 0.03 -13.25
CA LEU A 69 -8.46 -0.16 -11.84
C LEU A 69 -7.35 -0.99 -11.22
N PHE A 70 -6.92 -0.58 -10.04
CA PHE A 70 -5.93 -1.23 -9.23
C PHE A 70 -6.51 -1.51 -7.85
N GLU A 71 -6.03 -2.56 -7.23
CA GLU A 71 -6.23 -2.83 -5.82
C GLU A 71 -4.89 -2.76 -5.11
N GLY A 72 -4.92 -2.36 -3.85
CA GLY A 72 -3.71 -2.24 -3.08
C GLY A 72 -3.96 -2.29 -1.58
N THR A 73 -2.84 -2.41 -0.87
CA THR A 73 -2.81 -2.44 0.58
C THR A 73 -1.81 -1.41 1.08
N PHE A 74 -2.11 -0.83 2.23
CA PHE A 74 -1.28 0.12 2.92
C PHE A 74 -1.18 -0.33 4.37
N THR A 75 0.03 -0.51 4.85
CA THR A 75 0.30 -0.81 6.26
C THR A 75 1.32 0.18 6.77
N PHE A 76 1.05 0.76 7.94
CA PHE A 76 1.97 1.68 8.58
C PHE A 76 1.92 1.54 10.09
N LYS A 77 3.10 1.45 10.70
CA LYS A 77 3.30 1.28 12.13
C LYS A 77 4.23 2.34 12.66
N ALA A 78 3.85 2.96 13.76
CA ALA A 78 4.69 3.87 14.53
C ALA A 78 4.78 3.38 15.98
N THR A 79 6.00 3.20 16.48
CA THR A 79 6.27 2.84 17.88
C THR A 79 6.60 4.10 18.66
N TYR A 80 5.98 4.30 19.82
CA TYR A 80 6.30 5.45 20.66
C TYR A 80 7.57 5.21 21.48
N SER A 81 8.33 6.28 21.68
CA SER A 81 9.45 6.32 22.61
C SER A 81 9.02 5.95 24.03
N TYR A 82 9.96 5.41 24.79
CA TYR A 82 9.75 5.00 26.18
C TYR A 82 9.13 6.12 27.04
N LEU A 83 9.57 7.37 26.83
CA LEU A 83 9.06 8.54 27.55
C LEU A 83 7.55 8.75 27.32
N TYR A 84 7.12 8.69 26.06
CA TYR A 84 5.72 8.87 25.69
C TYR A 84 4.89 7.66 26.12
N SER A 85 5.44 6.45 25.97
CA SER A 85 4.77 5.24 26.43
C SER A 85 4.45 5.27 27.92
N LYS A 86 5.40 5.71 28.75
CA LYS A 86 5.20 5.87 30.21
C LYS A 86 4.21 6.97 30.60
N ARG A 87 3.94 7.93 29.72
CA ARG A 87 2.94 8.99 29.95
C ARG A 87 1.51 8.58 29.58
N GLY A 88 1.29 7.31 29.25
CA GLY A 88 -0.03 6.78 28.97
C GLY A 88 -0.43 6.81 27.48
N HIS A 89 0.48 7.21 26.58
CA HIS A 89 0.21 7.19 25.14
C HIS A 89 0.21 5.78 24.54
N GLY A 90 0.65 4.76 25.29
CA GLY A 90 0.70 3.38 24.82
C GLY A 90 2.00 3.04 24.10
N LYS A 91 2.04 1.92 23.38
CA LYS A 91 3.27 1.43 22.71
C LYS A 91 3.45 2.00 21.30
N GLY A 92 2.43 2.66 20.75
CA GLY A 92 2.41 3.08 19.37
C GLY A 92 1.04 2.89 18.73
N GLN A 93 1.00 3.00 17.41
CA GLN A 93 -0.17 2.77 16.59
C GLN A 93 0.22 2.01 15.32
N GLU A 94 -0.74 1.23 14.81
CA GLU A 94 -0.62 0.48 13.58
C GLU A 94 -1.91 0.67 12.79
N LEU A 95 -1.78 0.95 11.50
CA LEU A 95 -2.87 1.20 10.57
C LEU A 95 -2.66 0.31 9.36
N SER A 96 -3.66 -0.52 9.06
CA SER A 96 -3.70 -1.35 7.86
C SER A 96 -5.00 -1.05 7.12
N LEU A 97 -4.89 -0.78 5.82
CA LEU A 97 -6.01 -0.38 4.96
C LEU A 97 -5.89 -1.06 3.60
N ALA A 98 -7.01 -1.53 3.08
CA ALA A 98 -7.13 -1.88 1.67
C ALA A 98 -7.68 -0.67 0.89
N PHE A 99 -7.28 -0.52 -0.36
CA PHE A 99 -7.78 0.55 -1.22
C PHE A 99 -7.95 0.09 -2.67
N TRP A 100 -8.77 0.85 -3.39
CA TRP A 100 -8.80 0.82 -4.85
C TRP A 100 -8.26 2.13 -5.40
N ALA A 101 -7.54 2.05 -6.50
CA ALA A 101 -7.04 3.21 -7.22
C ALA A 101 -7.51 3.16 -8.68
N VAL A 102 -7.93 4.30 -9.20
CA VAL A 102 -8.38 4.44 -10.59
C VAL A 102 -7.38 5.32 -11.33
N ARG A 103 -6.77 4.78 -12.38
CA ARG A 103 -6.04 5.59 -13.35
C ARG A 103 -7.01 5.96 -14.47
N ALA A 104 -7.74 7.05 -14.24
CA ALA A 104 -8.52 7.72 -15.26
C ALA A 104 -7.65 8.80 -15.93
N LYS A 105 -7.93 9.11 -17.20
CA LYS A 105 -7.32 10.30 -17.81
C LYS A 105 -8.00 11.57 -17.30
N VAL A 106 -7.16 12.58 -17.01
CA VAL A 106 -7.48 14.01 -17.03
C VAL A 106 -7.57 14.48 -18.48
#